data_AF-A0A251TTR5-F1
#
_entry.id   AF-A0A251TTR5-F1
#
_cell.length_a   1.000
_cell.length_b   1.000
_cell.length_c   1.000
_cell.angle_alpha   90.00
_cell.angle_beta   90.00
_cell.angle_gamma   90.00
#
_symmetry.space_group_name_H-M   'P 1'
#
loop_
_entity.id
_entity.type
_entity.pdbx_description
1 polymer ?
#
loop_
_entity_poly.entity_id
_entity_poly.type
_entity_poly.pdbx_seq_one_letter_code
_entity_poly.pdbx_strand_id
1 'polypeptide(L)'
;MHRVGKKPAPGIKKTLPGINASCTFKEGTRISIVGRTGSGKTTLITALFRLVEPDSGTIHIDGLEICSIGLKDLRMKLSIIPQEPTLFKGSIRTNLDPLELDSDDEIWKVRETILKK
;
A
#
# COMPACT_ATOMS: atom_id res chain seq x y z
N MET A 1 1.57 -0.23 -14.16
CA MET A 1 2.77 0.52 -13.69
C MET A 1 3.75 0.63 -14.82
N HIS A 2 4.34 1.80 -15.03
CA HIS A 2 5.50 1.99 -15.88
C HIS A 2 6.66 2.48 -15.01
N ARG A 3 7.75 1.71 -14.93
CA ARG A 3 9.09 2.05 -14.38
C ARG A 3 9.13 2.97 -13.15
N VAL A 4 9.14 2.41 -11.94
CA VAL A 4 9.14 3.20 -10.70
C VAL A 4 10.51 3.19 -10.03
N GLY A 5 11.11 4.36 -9.82
CA GLY A 5 12.30 4.52 -8.97
C GLY A 5 12.04 5.42 -7.76
N LYS A 6 13.06 5.61 -6.91
CA LYS A 6 12.97 6.38 -5.66
C LYS A 6 13.71 7.70 -5.77
N LYS A 7 13.08 8.82 -5.39
CA LYS A 7 13.76 10.13 -5.38
C LYS A 7 14.74 10.17 -4.21
N PRO A 8 16.05 10.32 -4.44
CA PRO A 8 17.00 10.43 -3.34
C PRO A 8 16.88 11.79 -2.65
N ALA A 9 17.22 11.83 -1.36
CA ALA A 9 17.44 13.09 -0.65
C ALA A 9 18.63 13.85 -1.28
N PRO A 10 18.68 15.19 -1.18
CA PRO A 10 19.79 15.99 -1.72
C PRO A 10 21.13 15.46 -1.21
N GLY A 11 22.06 15.14 -2.12
CA GLY A 11 23.41 14.65 -1.77
C GLY A 11 23.55 13.13 -1.60
N ILE A 12 22.48 12.33 -1.71
CA ILE A 12 22.53 10.86 -1.59
C ILE A 12 22.48 10.20 -2.98
N LYS A 13 23.46 9.34 -3.32
CA LYS A 13 23.38 8.50 -4.54
C LYS A 13 22.14 7.61 -4.48
N LYS A 14 21.40 7.50 -5.59
CA LYS A 14 20.29 6.54 -5.76
C LYS A 14 20.73 5.15 -5.28
N THR A 15 20.23 4.74 -4.12
CA THR A 15 20.71 3.56 -3.38
C THR A 15 19.85 2.32 -3.60
N LEU A 16 18.68 2.47 -4.24
CA LEU A 16 17.74 1.38 -4.48
C LEU A 16 17.62 1.12 -5.99
N PRO A 17 17.76 -0.14 -6.46
CA PRO A 17 17.49 -0.49 -7.84
C PRO A 17 16.02 -0.14 -8.15
N GLY A 18 15.82 0.68 -9.17
CA GLY A 18 14.48 1.01 -9.65
C GLY A 18 13.76 -0.23 -10.16
N ILE A 19 12.44 -0.27 -9.99
CA ILE A 19 11.60 -1.33 -10.56
C ILE A 19 11.44 -1.03 -12.05
N ASN A 20 12.26 -1.65 -12.88
CA ASN A 20 12.14 -1.58 -14.34
C ASN A 20 11.17 -2.65 -14.85
N ALA A 21 9.89 -2.52 -14.49
CA ALA A 21 8.83 -3.42 -14.95
C ALA A 21 7.62 -2.64 -15.45
N SER A 22 6.94 -3.21 -16.44
CA SER A 22 5.63 -2.76 -16.90
C SER A 22 4.62 -3.87 -16.66
N CYS A 23 3.55 -3.57 -15.93
CA CYS A 23 2.51 -4.55 -15.62
C CYS A 23 1.14 -3.88 -15.49
N THR A 24 0.09 -4.64 -15.85
CA THR A 24 -1.31 -4.25 -15.71
C THR A 24 -2.03 -5.36 -14.98
N PHE A 25 -2.81 -4.98 -13.97
CA PHE A 25 -3.59 -5.88 -13.14
C PHE A 25 -5.07 -5.62 -13.39
N LYS A 26 -5.85 -6.66 -13.64
CA LYS A 26 -7.29 -6.53 -13.82
C LYS A 26 -7.99 -6.50 -12.46
N GLU A 27 -9.12 -5.80 -12.39
CA GLU A 27 -10.00 -5.84 -11.22
C GLU A 27 -10.41 -7.29 -10.86
N GLY A 28 -10.67 -7.53 -9.57
CA GLY A 28 -11.08 -8.85 -9.08
C GLY A 28 -9.99 -9.94 -9.10
N THR A 29 -8.77 -9.63 -9.55
CA THR A 29 -7.69 -10.61 -9.62
C THR A 29 -6.85 -10.68 -8.33
N ARG A 30 -6.43 -11.88 -7.96
CA ARG A 30 -5.42 -12.09 -6.90
C ARG A 30 -4.06 -12.29 -7.55
N ILE A 31 -3.10 -11.44 -7.18
CA ILE A 31 -1.75 -11.45 -7.74
C ILE A 31 -0.75 -11.63 -6.62
N SER A 32 0.27 -12.46 -6.89
CA SER A 32 1.41 -12.66 -6.01
C SER A 32 2.67 -12.11 -6.67
N ILE A 33 3.46 -11.35 -5.93
CA ILE A 33 4.76 -10.83 -6.39
C ILE A 33 5.87 -11.61 -5.68
N VAL A 34 6.64 -12.37 -6.46
CA VAL A 34 7.73 -13.21 -5.96
C VAL A 34 9.09 -12.69 -6.39
N GLY A 35 10.13 -12.96 -5.60
CA GLY A 35 11.49 -12.57 -5.90
C GLY A 35 12.41 -12.69 -4.69
N ARG A 36 13.73 -12.69 -4.90
CA ARG A 36 14.73 -12.75 -3.81
C ARG A 36 14.63 -11.52 -2.88
N THR A 37 15.17 -11.61 -1.67
CA THR A 37 15.34 -10.43 -0.79
C THR A 37 16.11 -9.33 -1.53
N GLY A 38 15.67 -8.07 -1.38
CA GLY A 38 16.26 -6.94 -2.10
C GLY A 38 15.75 -6.73 -3.53
N SER A 39 14.87 -7.59 -4.07
CA SER A 39 14.33 -7.46 -5.43
C SER A 39 13.34 -6.30 -5.64
N GLY A 40 13.12 -5.45 -4.64
CA GLY A 40 12.22 -4.30 -4.74
C GLY A 40 10.73 -4.56 -4.44
N LYS A 41 10.35 -5.71 -3.88
CA LYS A 41 8.93 -6.00 -3.51
C LYS A 41 8.37 -5.00 -2.50
N THR A 42 9.11 -4.72 -1.43
CA THR A 42 8.73 -3.71 -0.45
C THR A 42 8.75 -2.31 -1.07
N THR A 43 9.70 -2.01 -1.96
CA THR A 43 9.76 -0.75 -2.71
C THR A 43 8.53 -0.54 -3.59
N LEU A 44 8.02 -1.61 -4.21
CA LEU A 44 6.81 -1.58 -5.03
C LEU A 44 5.59 -1.19 -4.19
N ILE A 45 5.45 -1.83 -3.01
CA ILE A 45 4.36 -1.55 -2.08
C ILE A 45 4.46 -0.11 -1.56
N THR A 46 5.65 0.36 -1.16
CA THR A 46 5.81 1.73 -0.65
C THR A 46 5.57 2.80 -1.71
N ALA A 47 5.88 2.54 -2.98
CA ALA A 47 5.53 3.43 -4.08
C ALA A 47 4.03 3.44 -4.39
N LEU A 48 3.37 2.27 -4.35
CA LEU A 48 1.92 2.16 -4.56
C LEU A 48 1.12 2.97 -3.53
N PHE A 49 1.53 2.92 -2.25
CA PHE A 49 0.93 3.71 -1.17
C PHE A 49 1.44 5.16 -1.09
N ARG A 50 2.33 5.55 -2.01
CA ARG A 50 3.07 6.83 -1.98
C ARG A 50 3.62 7.13 -0.58
N LEU A 51 4.16 6.11 0.11
CA LEU A 51 4.97 6.28 1.32
C LEU A 51 6.34 6.85 0.95
N VAL A 52 6.78 6.57 -0.27
CA VAL A 52 7.86 7.28 -0.94
C VAL A 52 7.38 7.70 -2.32
N GLU A 53 7.60 8.95 -2.68
CA GLU A 53 7.23 9.44 -4.01
C GLU A 53 8.10 8.78 -5.10
N PRO A 54 7.48 8.30 -6.19
CA PRO A 54 8.21 7.79 -7.34
C PRO A 54 9.05 8.91 -7.97
N ASP A 55 10.30 8.61 -8.34
CA ASP A 55 11.17 9.58 -9.04
C ASP A 55 10.93 9.66 -10.55
N SER A 56 10.31 8.63 -11.10
CA SER A 56 10.17 8.39 -12.53
C SER A 56 9.08 7.33 -12.73
N GLY A 57 8.53 7.35 -13.94
CA GLY A 57 7.42 6.51 -14.34
C GLY A 57 6.11 6.84 -13.64
N THR A 58 5.11 6.00 -13.88
CA THR A 58 3.73 6.29 -13.52
C THR A 58 3.01 5.03 -13.01
N ILE A 59 2.14 5.25 -12.03
CA ILE A 59 1.24 4.23 -11.49
C ILE A 59 -0.17 4.76 -11.70
N HIS A 60 -1.03 3.93 -12.29
CA HIS A 60 -2.42 4.25 -12.53
C HIS A 60 -3.30 3.26 -11.76
N ILE A 61 -4.35 3.78 -11.15
CA ILE A 61 -5.45 3.00 -10.54
C ILE A 61 -6.73 3.52 -11.19
N ASP A 62 -7.54 2.63 -11.75
CA ASP A 62 -8.78 2.96 -12.46
C ASP A 62 -8.61 4.03 -13.55
N GLY A 63 -7.48 4.00 -14.25
CA GLY A 63 -7.14 4.96 -15.30
C GLY A 63 -6.62 6.32 -14.79
N LEU A 64 -6.64 6.57 -13.48
CA LEU A 64 -6.13 7.80 -12.88
C LEU A 64 -4.70 7.62 -12.39
N GLU A 65 -3.83 8.58 -12.69
CA GLU A 65 -2.46 8.60 -12.17
C GLU A 65 -2.48 8.87 -10.65
N ILE A 66 -1.88 8.01 -9.83
CA ILE A 66 -1.96 8.14 -8.37
C ILE A 66 -1.27 9.41 -7.83
N CYS A 67 -0.34 10.00 -8.60
CA CYS A 67 0.39 11.21 -8.24
C CYS A 67 -0.51 12.46 -8.31
N SER A 68 -1.60 12.43 -9.09
CA SER A 68 -2.57 13.54 -9.17
C SER A 68 -3.65 13.47 -8.08
N ILE A 69 -3.72 12.35 -7.34
CA ILE A 69 -4.69 12.13 -6.25
C ILE A 69 -4.10 12.63 -4.92
N GLY A 70 -4.92 13.22 -4.05
CA GLY A 70 -4.52 13.56 -2.68
C GLY A 70 -4.15 12.32 -1.86
N LEU A 71 -3.13 12.42 -1.01
CA LEU A 71 -2.65 11.26 -0.22
C LEU A 71 -3.72 10.65 0.68
N LYS A 72 -4.60 11.49 1.25
CA LYS A 72 -5.72 11.04 2.08
C LYS A 72 -6.68 10.18 1.25
N ASP A 73 -7.13 10.69 0.10
CA ASP A 73 -8.10 10.01 -0.76
C ASP A 73 -7.54 8.72 -1.36
N LEU A 74 -6.27 8.71 -1.74
CA LEU A 74 -5.58 7.52 -2.22
C LEU A 74 -5.50 6.44 -1.12
N ARG A 75 -5.05 6.82 0.08
CA ARG A 75 -4.80 5.85 1.17
C ARG A 75 -6.07 5.38 1.86
N MET A 76 -7.18 6.13 1.80
CA MET A 76 -8.48 5.65 2.28
C MET A 76 -9.06 4.53 1.41
N LYS A 77 -8.64 4.41 0.14
CA LYS A 77 -9.10 3.37 -0.79
C LYS A 77 -8.18 2.16 -0.89
N LEU A 78 -7.07 2.14 -0.16
CA LEU A 78 -6.07 1.08 -0.18
C LEU A 78 -5.80 0.54 1.21
N SER A 79 -5.75 -0.78 1.36
CA SER A 79 -5.43 -1.43 2.64
C SER A 79 -4.10 -2.18 2.56
N ILE A 80 -3.30 -2.09 3.62
CA ILE A 80 -2.01 -2.77 3.75
C ILE A 80 -1.92 -3.48 5.10
N ILE A 81 -1.36 -4.68 5.10
CA ILE A 81 -0.95 -5.38 6.32
C ILE A 81 0.58 -5.25 6.39
N PRO A 82 1.14 -4.60 7.42
CA PRO A 82 2.58 -4.45 7.56
C PRO A 82 3.25 -5.82 7.82
N GLN A 83 4.54 -5.93 7.48
CA GLN A 83 5.29 -7.16 7.75
C GLN A 83 5.41 -7.47 9.24
N GLU A 84 5.53 -6.43 10.07
CA GLU A 84 5.52 -6.52 11.53
C GLU A 84 4.26 -5.81 12.06
N PRO A 85 3.34 -6.52 12.75
CA PRO A 85 2.16 -5.91 13.33
C PRO A 85 2.57 -5.02 14.51
N THR A 86 2.18 -3.74 14.45
CA THR A 86 2.35 -2.80 15.57
C THR A 86 0.99 -2.48 16.16
N LEU A 87 0.86 -2.60 17.48
CA LEU A 87 -0.32 -2.17 18.23
C LEU A 87 0.01 -0.89 19.01
N PHE A 88 -0.94 0.04 19.04
CA PHE A 88 -0.86 1.25 19.84
C PHE A 88 -1.43 1.01 21.24
N LYS A 89 -0.92 1.75 22.24
CA LYS A 89 -1.52 1.74 23.57
C LYS A 89 -2.98 2.21 23.48
N GLY A 90 -3.90 1.42 24.02
CA GLY A 90 -5.33 1.68 23.94
C GLY A 90 -6.14 0.40 24.05
N SER A 91 -7.43 0.49 23.71
CA SER A 91 -8.30 -0.68 23.62
C SER A 91 -8.12 -1.40 22.28
N ILE A 92 -8.66 -2.61 22.18
CA ILE A 92 -8.77 -3.31 20.90
C ILE A 92 -9.61 -2.46 19.92
N ARG A 93 -10.72 -1.86 20.40
CA ARG A 93 -11.61 -1.01 19.60
C ARG A 93 -10.88 0.16 18.95
N THR A 94 -10.02 0.85 19.70
CA THR A 94 -9.24 1.99 19.17
C THR A 94 -8.12 1.57 18.23
N ASN A 95 -7.61 0.33 18.35
CA ASN A 95 -6.64 -0.20 17.40
C ASN A 95 -7.30 -0.68 16.09
N LEU A 96 -8.57 -1.11 16.15
CA LEU A 96 -9.33 -1.58 14.98
C LEU A 96 -9.91 -0.43 14.16
N ASP A 97 -10.57 0.52 14.81
CA ASP A 97 -11.12 1.70 14.15
C ASP A 97 -10.84 2.93 15.04
N PRO A 98 -9.69 3.58 14.83
CA PRO A 98 -9.26 4.75 15.62
C PRO A 98 -10.05 6.03 15.30
N LEU A 99 -10.86 6.03 14.25
CA LEU A 99 -11.68 7.18 13.84
C LEU A 99 -13.13 7.05 14.32
N GLU A 100 -13.48 5.94 14.98
CA GLU A 100 -14.82 5.63 15.49
C GLU A 100 -15.90 5.76 14.40
N LEU A 101 -15.58 5.28 13.19
CA LEU A 101 -16.46 5.36 12.03
C LEU A 101 -17.49 4.24 11.98
N ASP A 102 -17.16 3.08 12.55
CA ASP A 102 -17.99 1.87 12.46
C ASP A 102 -18.73 1.60 13.77
N SER A 103 -19.90 0.96 13.70
CA SER A 103 -20.60 0.48 14.90
C SER A 103 -19.99 -0.83 15.43
N ASP A 104 -20.22 -1.14 16.72
CA ASP A 104 -19.77 -2.41 17.31
C ASP A 104 -20.35 -3.64 16.58
N ASP A 105 -21.60 -3.53 16.09
CA ASP A 105 -22.24 -4.57 15.29
C ASP A 105 -21.54 -4.80 13.95
N GLU A 106 -21.10 -3.73 13.28
CA GLU A 106 -20.34 -3.85 12.02
C GLU A 106 -18.98 -4.49 12.25
N ILE A 107 -18.29 -4.11 13.32
CA ILE A 107 -17.01 -4.71 13.69
C ILE A 107 -17.19 -6.19 14.02
N TRP A 108 -18.27 -6.58 14.70
CA TRP A 108 -18.52 -7.99 14.99
C TRP A 108 -18.83 -8.83 13.75
N LYS A 109 -19.51 -8.28 12.75
CA LYS A 109 -19.73 -8.97 11.46
C LYS A 109 -18.43 -9.31 10.74
N VAL A 110 -17.38 -8.49 10.89
CA VAL A 110 -16.07 -8.76 10.30
C VAL A 110 -15.47 -10.06 10.85
N ARG A 111 -15.58 -10.29 12.17
CA ARG A 111 -15.09 -11.53 12.81
C ARG A 111 -15.71 -12.77 12.18
N GLU A 112 -17.02 -12.76 11.94
CA GLU A 112 -17.69 -13.90 11.29
C GLU A 112 -17.17 -14.13 9.88
N THR A 113 -16.90 -13.06 9.14
CA THR A 113 -16.42 -13.14 7.75
C THR A 113 -14.99 -13.71 7.68
N ILE A 114 -14.14 -13.38 8.64
CA ILE A 114 -12.75 -13.89 8.70
C ILE A 114 -12.73 -15.36 9.11
N LEU A 115 -13.60 -15.78 10.05
CA LEU A 115 -13.65 -17.16 10.56
C LEU A 115 -14.39 -18.13 9.62
N LYS A 116 -15.18 -17.63 8.67
CA LYS A 116 -15.89 -18.43 7.65
C LYS A 116 -15.03 -18.76 6.41
N LYS A 117 -13.71 -18.52 6.47
CA LYS A 117 -12.75 -18.87 5.41
C LYS A 117 -11.93 -20.11 5.76
#